data_AF-A0A1R0WCG7-F1
#
_entry.id   AF-A0A1R0WCG7-F1
#
_cell.length_a   1.000
_cell.length_b   1.000
_cell.length_c   1.000
_cell.angle_alpha   90.00
_cell.angle_beta   90.00
_cell.angle_gamma   90.00
#
_symmetry.space_group_name_H-M   'P 1'
#
loop_
_entity.id
_entity.type
_entity.pdbx_description
1 polymer ?
#
loop_
_entity_poly.entity_id
_entity_poly.type
_entity_poly.pdbx_seq_one_letter_code
_entity_poly.pdbx_strand_id
1 'polypeptide(L)'
;MTVKRNELAEKYEKVEGTIMVPIKYTLDDLEGLLISAWEGGSTYWVGKVEVNHPKVAKQVAYDADWATSEWAFNALVEGGSIYVEDNEGGEYKGTITLESFKKGFEKFVAHRANQSALNFIYNGSIDGGQLDAGDADGVFQYAAFGEWVFG
;
A
#
# COMPACT_ATOMS: atom_id res chain seq x y z
N MET A 1 -30.04 -45.71 -10.65
CA MET A 1 -28.63 -45.70 -10.22
C MET A 1 -28.52 -44.65 -9.12
N THR A 2 -28.15 -45.05 -7.90
CA THR A 2 -28.12 -44.13 -6.74
C THR A 2 -26.70 -43.63 -6.56
N VAL A 3 -26.46 -42.35 -6.81
CA VAL A 3 -25.14 -41.73 -6.61
C VAL A 3 -24.89 -41.56 -5.11
N LYS A 4 -23.71 -41.93 -4.63
CA LYS A 4 -23.38 -41.80 -3.20
C LYS A 4 -23.06 -40.33 -2.88
N ARG A 5 -23.44 -39.86 -1.68
CA ARG A 5 -23.20 -38.48 -1.24
C ARG A 5 -21.71 -38.11 -1.29
N ASN A 6 -20.85 -39.08 -1.06
CA ASN A 6 -19.39 -39.00 -1.03
C ASN A 6 -18.83 -38.69 -2.43
N GLU A 7 -19.37 -39.35 -3.46
CA GLU A 7 -19.00 -39.12 -4.88
C GLU A 7 -19.45 -37.73 -5.36
N LEU A 8 -20.56 -37.23 -4.80
CA LEU A 8 -21.03 -35.86 -5.04
C LEU A 8 -20.17 -34.82 -4.32
N ALA A 9 -19.64 -35.13 -3.12
CA ALA A 9 -18.80 -34.21 -2.35
C ALA A 9 -17.49 -33.89 -3.09
N GLU A 10 -16.78 -34.91 -3.60
CA GLU A 10 -15.57 -34.72 -4.41
C GLU A 10 -15.81 -33.89 -5.68
N LYS A 11 -17.02 -33.96 -6.24
CA LYS A 11 -17.43 -33.15 -7.39
C LYS A 11 -17.71 -31.70 -6.98
N TYR A 12 -18.37 -31.49 -5.84
CA TYR A 12 -18.83 -30.17 -5.38
C TYR A 12 -17.77 -29.33 -4.68
N GLU A 13 -16.72 -29.95 -4.14
CA GLU A 13 -15.63 -29.24 -3.43
C GLU A 13 -14.55 -28.70 -4.38
N LYS A 14 -14.66 -28.94 -5.69
CA LYS A 14 -13.76 -28.36 -6.68
C LYS A 14 -14.07 -26.87 -6.83
N VAL A 15 -13.03 -26.04 -6.75
CA VAL A 15 -13.14 -24.62 -7.09
C VAL A 15 -13.44 -24.50 -8.58
N GLU A 16 -14.59 -23.92 -8.93
CA GLU A 16 -15.05 -23.78 -10.32
C GLU A 16 -14.75 -22.40 -10.94
N GLY A 17 -14.31 -21.41 -10.15
CA GLY A 17 -13.97 -20.09 -10.68
C GLY A 17 -13.61 -19.03 -9.63
N THR A 18 -13.36 -17.82 -10.12
CA THR A 18 -13.01 -16.63 -9.32
C THR A 18 -14.01 -15.51 -9.57
N ILE A 19 -14.39 -14.78 -8.52
CA ILE A 19 -15.23 -13.59 -8.61
C ILE A 19 -14.34 -12.36 -8.44
N MET A 20 -14.44 -11.42 -9.38
CA MET A 20 -13.77 -10.13 -9.30
C MET A 20 -14.71 -9.10 -8.67
N VAL A 21 -14.29 -8.51 -7.56
CA VAL A 21 -15.04 -7.44 -6.89
C VAL A 21 -14.25 -6.14 -7.01
N PRO A 22 -14.81 -5.06 -7.56
CA PRO A 22 -14.12 -3.77 -7.58
C PRO A 22 -14.04 -3.22 -6.15
N ILE A 23 -12.83 -2.82 -5.75
CA ILE A 23 -12.58 -2.14 -4.47
C ILE A 23 -12.21 -0.70 -4.78
N LYS A 24 -12.95 0.24 -4.18
CA LYS A 24 -12.73 1.68 -4.38
C LYS A 24 -11.81 2.23 -3.30
N TYR A 25 -10.89 3.09 -3.72
CA TYR A 25 -10.07 3.92 -2.84
C TYR A 25 -10.01 5.34 -3.42
N THR A 26 -9.69 6.29 -2.55
CA THR A 26 -9.53 7.72 -2.86
C THR A 26 -8.08 8.13 -2.71
N LEU A 27 -7.75 9.39 -3.05
CA LEU A 27 -6.43 9.93 -2.74
C LEU A 27 -6.22 10.10 -1.23
N ASP A 28 -7.28 10.38 -0.47
CA ASP A 28 -7.25 10.50 0.99
C ASP A 28 -6.84 9.16 1.65
N ASP A 29 -7.38 8.04 1.15
CA ASP A 29 -6.97 6.71 1.61
C ASP A 29 -5.46 6.45 1.38
N LEU A 30 -4.94 6.87 0.22
CA LEU A 30 -3.53 6.73 -0.12
C LEU A 30 -2.63 7.69 0.67
N GLU A 31 -3.10 8.91 0.92
CA GLU A 31 -2.41 9.88 1.76
C GLU A 31 -2.24 9.34 3.18
N GLY A 32 -3.34 8.86 3.78
CA GLY A 32 -3.32 8.26 5.10
C GLY A 32 -2.35 7.08 5.21
N LEU A 33 -2.29 6.24 4.18
CA LEU A 33 -1.31 5.14 4.11
C LEU A 33 0.13 5.65 3.99
N LEU A 34 0.39 6.64 3.15
CA LEU A 34 1.74 7.20 3.01
C LEU A 34 2.22 7.82 4.33
N ILE A 35 1.37 8.64 4.95
CA ILE A 35 1.68 9.29 6.23
C ILE A 35 1.91 8.24 7.33
N SER A 36 1.01 7.25 7.44
CA SER A 36 1.12 6.20 8.47
C SER A 36 2.39 5.37 8.30
N ALA A 37 2.78 5.05 7.07
CA ALA A 37 4.06 4.40 6.79
C ALA A 37 5.24 5.31 7.15
N TRP A 38 5.23 6.54 6.67
CA TRP A 38 6.34 7.47 6.84
C TRP A 38 6.60 7.83 8.31
N GLU A 39 5.55 8.08 9.08
CA GLU A 39 5.66 8.61 10.44
C GLU A 39 5.74 7.54 11.53
N GLY A 40 5.47 6.28 11.19
CA GLY A 40 5.55 5.19 12.17
C GLY A 40 5.81 3.80 11.59
N GLY A 41 5.26 3.47 10.42
CA GLY A 41 5.34 2.12 9.86
C GLY A 41 6.75 1.73 9.43
N SER A 42 7.43 2.59 8.68
CA SER A 42 8.69 2.30 7.99
C SER A 42 9.91 2.88 8.70
N THR A 43 9.73 3.58 9.83
CA THR A 43 10.81 4.30 10.54
C THR A 43 11.91 3.40 11.08
N TYR A 44 11.67 2.08 11.19
CA TYR A 44 12.63 1.13 11.71
C TYR A 44 13.66 0.64 10.69
N TRP A 45 13.35 0.71 9.38
CA TRP A 45 14.25 0.27 8.31
C TRP A 45 14.68 1.40 7.37
N VAL A 46 13.87 2.46 7.22
CA VAL A 46 14.22 3.59 6.35
C VAL A 46 15.34 4.42 6.98
N GLY A 47 16.45 4.56 6.27
CA GLY A 47 17.60 5.37 6.68
C GLY A 47 17.62 6.76 6.04
N LYS A 48 17.16 6.86 4.79
CA LYS A 48 17.18 8.11 4.04
C LYS A 48 15.96 8.23 3.13
N VAL A 49 15.41 9.44 3.07
CA VAL A 49 14.29 9.79 2.19
C VAL A 49 14.55 11.13 1.50
N GLU A 50 14.32 11.18 0.19
CA GLU A 50 14.42 12.41 -0.61
C GLU A 50 13.19 12.56 -1.49
N VAL A 51 12.45 13.66 -1.31
CA VAL A 51 11.31 14.00 -2.17
C VAL A 51 11.80 14.84 -3.34
N ASN A 52 11.53 14.37 -4.56
CA ASN A 52 11.90 15.02 -5.81
C ASN A 52 10.65 15.56 -6.50
N HIS A 53 10.48 16.88 -6.50
CA HIS A 53 9.44 17.54 -7.29
C HIS A 53 9.94 18.83 -7.94
N PRO A 54 9.75 19.03 -9.26
CA PRO A 54 10.32 20.19 -9.97
C PRO A 54 9.64 21.54 -9.64
N LYS A 55 8.44 21.53 -9.04
CA LYS A 55 7.61 22.75 -8.86
C LYS A 55 7.03 22.97 -7.47
N VAL A 56 7.08 21.97 -6.60
CA VAL A 56 6.44 22.02 -5.28
C VAL A 56 7.57 22.01 -4.28
N ALA A 57 8.09 23.20 -4.00
CA ALA A 57 9.16 23.35 -3.02
C ALA A 57 8.63 22.98 -1.63
N LYS A 58 9.50 22.39 -0.79
CA LYS A 58 9.17 22.11 0.61
C LYS A 58 8.71 23.36 1.38
N GLN A 59 9.15 24.54 0.97
CA GLN A 59 8.71 25.80 1.55
C GLN A 59 7.18 26.02 1.47
N VAL A 60 6.53 25.52 0.41
CA VAL A 60 5.07 25.60 0.27
C VAL A 60 4.37 24.88 1.42
N ALA A 61 4.92 23.75 1.87
CA ALA A 61 4.39 23.00 3.00
C ALA A 61 4.51 23.78 4.32
N TYR A 62 5.67 24.40 4.57
CA TYR A 62 5.90 25.21 5.76
C TYR A 62 4.95 26.42 5.81
N ASP A 63 4.77 27.10 4.68
CA ASP A 63 3.89 28.27 4.59
C ASP A 63 2.40 27.89 4.75
N ALA A 64 2.05 26.63 4.48
CA ALA A 64 0.69 26.08 4.56
C ALA A 64 0.43 25.25 5.84
N ASP A 65 1.37 25.19 6.79
CA ASP A 65 1.30 24.40 8.03
C ASP A 65 1.08 22.88 7.80
N TRP A 66 1.69 22.35 6.74
CA TRP A 66 1.64 20.92 6.43
C TRP A 66 2.81 20.16 7.07
N ALA A 67 2.56 18.92 7.47
CA ALA A 67 3.59 17.94 7.77
C ALA A 67 4.44 17.64 6.52
N THR A 68 5.67 17.17 6.74
CA THR A 68 6.57 16.81 5.63
C THR A 68 6.02 15.62 4.82
N SER A 69 5.27 14.73 5.47
CA SER A 69 4.61 13.56 4.88
C SER A 69 3.45 13.95 3.97
N GLU A 70 2.57 14.87 4.40
CA GLU A 70 1.50 15.47 3.59
C GLU A 70 2.07 16.13 2.32
N TRP A 71 3.14 16.93 2.48
CA TRP A 71 3.83 17.52 1.34
C TRP A 71 4.42 16.48 0.39
N ALA A 72 5.01 15.40 0.91
CA ALA A 72 5.55 14.33 0.09
C ALA A 72 4.46 13.63 -0.72
N PHE A 73 3.27 13.40 -0.13
CA PHE A 73 2.14 12.84 -0.86
C PHE A 73 1.64 13.81 -1.93
N ASN A 74 1.46 15.10 -1.61
CA ASN A 74 1.11 16.10 -2.62
C ASN A 74 2.13 16.18 -3.76
N ALA A 75 3.43 16.04 -3.46
CA ALA A 75 4.47 15.95 -4.49
C ALA A 75 4.27 14.72 -5.41
N LEU A 76 3.83 13.56 -4.89
CA LEU A 76 3.48 12.42 -5.74
C LEU A 76 2.28 12.73 -6.64
N VAL A 77 1.24 13.37 -6.10
CA VAL A 77 0.02 13.74 -6.85
C VAL A 77 0.36 14.66 -8.03
N GLU A 78 1.30 15.59 -7.82
CA GLU A 78 1.76 16.53 -8.84
C GLU A 78 2.81 15.94 -9.81
N GLY A 79 3.12 14.64 -9.70
CA GLY A 79 3.98 13.90 -10.64
C GLY A 79 5.45 13.82 -10.24
N GLY A 80 5.77 14.09 -8.99
CA GLY A 80 7.10 13.86 -8.41
C GLY A 80 7.31 12.43 -7.94
N SER A 81 8.38 12.26 -7.15
CA SER A 81 8.75 10.98 -6.58
C SER A 81 9.37 11.11 -5.20
N ILE A 82 9.42 9.99 -4.48
CA ILE A 82 10.12 9.85 -3.21
C ILE A 82 11.19 8.77 -3.41
N TYR A 83 12.46 9.15 -3.29
CA TYR A 83 13.56 8.20 -3.17
C TYR A 83 13.65 7.75 -1.72
N VAL A 84 13.81 6.44 -1.52
CA VAL A 84 14.01 5.82 -0.20
C VAL A 84 15.21 4.91 -0.22
N GLU A 85 15.91 4.83 0.91
CA GLU A 85 17.08 3.98 1.11
C GLU A 85 17.04 3.44 2.54
N ASP A 86 17.42 2.18 2.71
CA ASP A 86 17.46 1.52 4.01
C ASP A 86 18.54 2.08 4.95
N ASN A 87 18.44 1.75 6.23
CA ASN A 87 19.35 2.22 7.28
C ASN A 87 20.62 1.37 7.44
N GLU A 88 20.77 0.29 6.67
CA GLU A 88 21.93 -0.62 6.72
C GLU A 88 22.95 -0.37 5.60
N GLY A 89 22.94 0.82 5.00
CA GLY A 89 23.97 1.27 4.06
C GLY A 89 23.57 1.21 2.58
N GLY A 90 22.27 1.13 2.28
CA GLY A 90 21.73 1.38 0.95
C GLY A 90 21.72 0.16 0.02
N GLU A 91 21.69 -1.04 0.59
CA GLU A 91 21.43 -2.28 -0.17
C GLU A 91 20.05 -2.22 -0.83
N TYR A 92 19.06 -1.73 -0.08
CA TYR A 92 17.68 -1.59 -0.54
C TYR A 92 17.34 -0.12 -0.76
N LYS A 93 17.14 0.22 -2.03
CA LYS A 93 16.72 1.56 -2.45
C LYS A 93 15.63 1.50 -3.48
N GLY A 94 14.71 2.45 -3.40
CA GLY A 94 13.50 2.49 -4.20
C GLY A 94 13.14 3.90 -4.61
N THR A 95 12.32 4.02 -5.64
CA THR A 95 11.70 5.28 -6.02
C THR A 95 10.20 5.08 -6.12
N ILE A 96 9.47 5.79 -5.26
CA ILE A 96 8.02 5.76 -5.18
C ILE A 96 7.48 6.90 -6.05
N THR A 97 6.58 6.58 -6.96
CA THR A 97 5.74 7.55 -7.69
C THR A 97 4.28 7.31 -7.28
N LEU A 98 3.35 8.19 -7.64
CA LEU A 98 1.92 7.91 -7.43
C LEU A 98 1.48 6.59 -8.08
N GLU A 99 2.03 6.27 -9.26
CA GLU A 99 1.71 5.02 -9.96
C GLU A 99 2.25 3.80 -9.21
N SER A 100 3.51 3.83 -8.75
CA SER A 100 4.06 2.69 -8.00
C SER A 100 3.39 2.54 -6.64
N PHE A 101 2.97 3.65 -6.01
CA PHE A 101 2.23 3.62 -4.75
C PHE A 101 0.85 2.97 -4.91
N LYS A 102 0.09 3.30 -5.97
CA LYS A 102 -1.16 2.62 -6.31
C LYS A 102 -0.97 1.13 -6.56
N LYS A 103 0.06 0.75 -7.32
CA LYS A 103 0.41 -0.66 -7.55
C LYS A 103 0.83 -1.37 -6.26
N GLY A 104 1.52 -0.68 -5.37
CA GLY A 104 1.90 -1.18 -4.05
C GLY A 104 0.67 -1.49 -3.21
N PHE A 105 -0.31 -0.59 -3.22
CA PHE A 105 -1.59 -0.79 -2.54
C PHE A 105 -2.39 -1.97 -3.14
N GLU A 106 -2.47 -2.08 -4.46
CA GLU A 106 -3.13 -3.21 -5.13
C GLU A 106 -2.47 -4.55 -4.76
N LYS A 107 -1.13 -4.61 -4.72
CA LYS A 107 -0.39 -5.80 -4.28
C LYS A 107 -0.65 -6.14 -2.83
N PHE A 108 -0.68 -5.15 -1.95
CA PHE A 108 -1.02 -5.34 -0.54
C PHE A 108 -2.43 -5.93 -0.38
N VAL A 109 -3.43 -5.36 -1.05
CA VAL A 109 -4.81 -5.87 -1.00
C VAL A 109 -4.89 -7.30 -1.51
N ALA A 110 -4.20 -7.63 -2.62
CA ALA A 110 -4.14 -8.99 -3.14
C ALA A 110 -3.46 -9.96 -2.15
N HIS A 111 -2.38 -9.53 -1.49
CA HIS A 111 -1.72 -10.31 -0.44
C HIS A 111 -2.68 -10.61 0.73
N ARG A 112 -3.39 -9.59 1.21
CA ARG A 112 -4.40 -9.73 2.29
C ARG A 112 -5.58 -10.60 1.87
N ALA A 113 -6.03 -10.52 0.62
CA ALA A 113 -7.07 -11.38 0.08
C ALA A 113 -6.66 -12.86 0.10
N ASN A 114 -5.41 -13.18 -0.26
CA ASN A 114 -4.88 -14.53 -0.19
C ASN A 114 -4.81 -15.09 1.24
N GLN A 115 -4.75 -14.21 2.25
CA GLN A 115 -4.81 -14.57 3.66
C GLN A 115 -6.23 -14.55 4.24
N SER A 116 -7.25 -14.30 3.42
CA SER A 116 -8.64 -14.09 3.87
C SER A 116 -8.77 -12.95 4.91
N ALA A 117 -7.92 -11.93 4.82
CA ALA A 117 -7.77 -10.86 5.80
C ALA A 117 -8.15 -9.47 5.24
N LEU A 118 -9.39 -9.33 4.77
CA LEU A 118 -9.95 -8.12 4.15
C LEU A 118 -10.88 -7.33 5.10
N ASN A 119 -10.56 -7.28 6.40
CA ASN A 119 -11.34 -6.60 7.43
C ASN A 119 -11.39 -5.06 7.29
N PHE A 120 -10.59 -4.49 6.40
CA PHE A 120 -10.51 -3.07 6.07
C PHE A 120 -11.35 -2.69 4.83
N ILE A 121 -12.20 -3.60 4.33
CA ILE A 121 -13.10 -3.32 3.21
C ILE A 121 -14.53 -3.29 3.71
N TYR A 122 -15.16 -2.12 3.61
CA TYR A 122 -16.57 -1.92 3.97
C TYR A 122 -17.36 -1.37 2.78
N ASN A 123 -18.46 -2.04 2.43
CA ASN A 123 -19.33 -1.65 1.32
C ASN A 123 -18.57 -1.41 -0.02
N GLY A 124 -17.59 -2.28 -0.31
CA GLY A 124 -16.78 -2.22 -1.52
C GLY A 124 -15.79 -1.04 -1.58
N SER A 125 -15.53 -0.38 -0.46
CA SER A 125 -14.57 0.72 -0.34
C SER A 125 -13.61 0.44 0.82
N ILE A 126 -12.45 1.08 0.79
CA ILE A 126 -11.48 1.02 1.87
C ILE A 126 -12.01 1.74 3.11
N ASP A 127 -11.81 1.14 4.28
CA ASP A 127 -11.90 1.77 5.59
C ASP A 127 -10.47 1.93 6.11
N GLY A 128 -9.85 3.07 5.82
CA GLY A 128 -8.46 3.35 6.17
C GLY A 128 -8.18 3.29 7.67
N GLY A 129 -9.20 3.49 8.53
CA GLY A 129 -9.06 3.38 9.98
C GLY A 129 -8.84 1.96 10.49
N GLN A 130 -8.98 0.94 9.63
CA GLN A 130 -8.67 -0.46 9.93
C GLN A 130 -7.27 -0.87 9.48
N LEU A 131 -6.53 0.00 8.81
CA LEU A 131 -5.15 -0.24 8.39
C LEU A 131 -4.21 0.45 9.37
N ASP A 132 -3.32 -0.30 9.99
CA ASP A 132 -2.36 0.25 10.94
C ASP A 132 -1.03 0.63 10.27
N ALA A 133 -0.07 1.09 11.09
CA ALA A 133 1.24 1.48 10.61
C ALA A 133 2.02 0.33 9.94
N GLY A 134 1.83 -0.93 10.37
CA GLY A 134 2.47 -2.09 9.76
C GLY A 134 1.84 -2.47 8.41
N ASP A 135 0.52 -2.37 8.31
CA ASP A 135 -0.17 -2.52 7.03
C ASP A 135 0.29 -1.44 6.02
N ALA A 136 0.40 -0.18 6.50
CA ALA A 136 0.89 0.94 5.70
C ALA A 136 2.35 0.75 5.25
N ASP A 137 3.21 0.23 6.12
CA ASP A 137 4.59 -0.12 5.78
C ASP A 137 4.65 -1.16 4.66
N GLY A 138 3.82 -2.21 4.71
CA GLY A 138 3.73 -3.19 3.62
C GLY A 138 3.39 -2.55 2.26
N VAL A 139 2.44 -1.60 2.24
CA VAL A 139 2.12 -0.82 1.02
C VAL A 139 3.33 -0.03 0.55
N PHE A 140 4.03 0.64 1.47
CA PHE A 140 5.20 1.46 1.18
C PHE A 140 6.36 0.63 0.60
N GLN A 141 6.62 -0.55 1.16
CA GLN A 141 7.62 -1.49 0.65
C GLN A 141 7.25 -2.04 -0.73
N TYR A 142 5.99 -2.45 -0.95
CA TYR A 142 5.55 -2.87 -2.29
C TYR A 142 5.66 -1.73 -3.31
N ALA A 143 5.46 -0.49 -2.90
CA ALA A 143 5.61 0.68 -3.77
C ALA A 143 7.08 0.98 -4.10
N ALA A 144 8.00 0.76 -3.17
CA ALA A 144 9.43 1.03 -3.32
C ALA A 144 10.17 -0.09 -4.07
N PHE A 145 9.89 -1.34 -3.72
CA PHE A 145 10.66 -2.52 -4.14
C PHE A 145 9.87 -3.50 -4.98
N GLY A 146 8.53 -3.41 -4.95
CA GLY A 146 7.66 -4.38 -5.61
C GLY A 146 7.47 -5.68 -4.82
N GLU A 147 8.11 -5.82 -3.66
CA GLU A 147 8.02 -6.96 -2.74
C GLU A 147 8.14 -6.49 -1.28
N TRP A 148 7.83 -7.40 -0.34
CA TRP A 148 7.96 -7.16 1.09
C TRP A 148 9.35 -7.64 1.53
N VAL A 149 10.20 -6.71 1.97
CA VAL A 149 11.63 -6.95 2.29
C VAL A 149 11.87 -6.99 3.80
N PHE A 150 11.26 -6.08 4.55
CA PHE A 150 11.49 -5.84 5.98
C PHE A 150 10.24 -6.17 6.79
N GLY A 151 10.35 -6.79 7.97
CA GLY A 151 9.18 -7.12 8.81
C GLY A 151 9.53 -7.97 10.01
#